data_AF-A0A534GHH6-F1
#
_entry.id   AF-A0A534GHH6-F1
#
_cell.length_a   1.000
_cell.length_b   1.000
_cell.length_c   1.000
_cell.angle_alpha   90.00
_cell.angle_beta   90.00
_cell.angle_gamma   90.00
#
_symmetry.space_group_name_H-M   'P 1'
#
loop_
_entity.id
_entity.type
_entity.pdbx_description
1 polymer ?
#
loop_
_entity_poly.entity_id
_entity_poly.type
_entity_poly.pdbx_seq_one_letter_code
_entity_poly.pdbx_strand_id
1 'polypeptide(L)'
;LSAAYALHPAFGEAEIVEIGTGVRAAFPDNLPRLRRRDGALHVNGLYRHGFLIAPALARRAAAVLLEGRHFPELMDEDSRQRRLA
;
A
#
# COMPACT_ATOMS: atom_id res chain seq x y z
N LEU A 1 26.26 6.69 -0.98
CA LEU A 1 26.08 5.45 -1.77
C LEU A 1 26.73 4.21 -1.14
N SER A 2 27.09 4.23 0.15
CA SER A 2 27.85 3.14 0.80
C SER A 2 27.15 1.78 0.76
N ALA A 3 25.82 1.76 0.85
CA ALA A 3 25.04 0.52 0.75
C ALA A 3 25.19 -0.16 -0.62
N ALA A 4 25.23 0.60 -1.73
CA ALA A 4 25.44 0.03 -3.07
C ALA A 4 26.88 -0.51 -3.21
N TYR A 5 27.87 0.24 -2.76
CA TYR A 5 29.28 -0.21 -2.75
C TYR A 5 29.49 -1.48 -1.90
N ALA A 6 28.81 -1.57 -0.75
CA ALA A 6 28.86 -2.75 0.11
C ALA A 6 28.24 -4.00 -0.55
N LEU A 7 27.29 -3.83 -1.48
CA LEU A 7 26.76 -4.93 -2.29
C LEU A 7 27.76 -5.35 -3.38
N HIS A 8 28.38 -4.39 -4.06
CA HIS A 8 29.40 -4.66 -5.09
C HIS A 8 30.36 -3.48 -5.30
N PRO A 9 31.69 -3.67 -5.20
CA PRO A 9 32.67 -2.58 -5.33
C PRO A 9 32.62 -1.79 -6.64
N ALA A 10 32.26 -2.44 -7.75
CA ALA A 10 32.13 -1.76 -9.05
C ALA A 10 31.11 -0.60 -9.06
N PHE A 11 30.18 -0.54 -8.10
CA PHE A 11 29.28 0.61 -7.95
C PHE A 11 29.98 1.88 -7.43
N GLY A 12 31.25 1.80 -7.00
CA GLY A 12 32.04 2.97 -6.61
C GLY A 12 32.37 3.90 -7.77
N GLU A 13 32.55 3.34 -8.96
CA GLU A 13 32.92 4.08 -10.20
C GLU A 13 31.75 4.20 -11.18
N ALA A 14 30.54 3.75 -10.79
CA ALA A 14 29.36 3.80 -11.63
C ALA A 14 28.76 5.21 -11.71
N GLU A 15 28.18 5.55 -12.85
CA GLU A 15 27.47 6.81 -13.05
C GLU A 15 26.03 6.77 -12.49
N ILE A 16 25.59 7.85 -11.85
CA ILE A 16 24.19 8.01 -11.42
C ILE A 16 23.37 8.54 -12.60
N VAL A 17 22.50 7.69 -13.16
CA VAL A 17 21.63 8.05 -14.30
C VAL A 17 20.35 8.78 -13.90
N GLU A 18 19.81 8.51 -12.72
CA GLU A 18 18.54 9.08 -12.22
C GLU A 18 18.51 9.08 -10.70
N ILE A 19 17.86 10.08 -10.11
CA ILE A 19 17.52 10.12 -8.68
C ILE A 19 16.01 10.31 -8.54
N GLY A 20 15.34 9.30 -7.97
CA GLY A 20 13.91 9.31 -7.68
C GLY A 20 13.60 9.19 -6.20
N THR A 21 12.53 9.86 -5.77
CA THR A 21 11.92 9.66 -4.44
C THR A 21 10.44 9.39 -4.58
N GLY A 22 9.87 8.68 -3.61
CA GLY A 22 8.46 8.31 -3.60
C GLY A 22 7.89 8.25 -2.19
N VAL A 23 6.64 8.67 -2.06
CA VAL A 23 5.90 8.56 -0.81
C VAL A 23 5.35 7.15 -0.67
N ARG A 24 5.50 6.57 0.52
CA ARG A 24 4.95 5.24 0.84
C ARG A 24 3.76 5.42 1.75
N ALA A 25 2.56 5.26 1.20
CA ALA A 25 1.36 5.27 2.01
C ALA A 25 1.27 3.97 2.83
N ALA A 26 1.33 4.11 4.16
CA ALA A 26 1.32 3.00 5.10
C ALA A 26 0.49 3.36 6.33
N PHE A 27 -0.23 2.38 6.86
CA PHE A 27 -0.76 2.43 8.23
C PHE A 27 0.32 1.94 9.21
N PRO A 28 0.16 2.15 10.54
CA PRO A 28 1.15 1.73 11.53
C PRO A 28 1.52 0.23 11.51
N ASP A 29 0.61 -0.62 11.01
CA ASP A 29 0.80 -2.06 10.87
C ASP A 29 1.40 -2.48 9.50
N ASN A 30 1.63 -1.52 8.59
CA ASN A 30 2.07 -1.73 7.21
C ASN A 30 1.14 -2.62 6.36
N LEU A 31 -0.12 -2.81 6.78
CA LEU A 31 -1.10 -3.62 6.04
C LEU A 31 -2.04 -2.73 5.21
N PRO A 32 -2.45 -3.18 4.01
CA PRO A 32 -3.41 -2.45 3.18
C PRO A 32 -4.82 -2.52 3.77
N ARG A 33 -5.62 -1.47 3.55
CA ARG A 33 -7.03 -1.42 4.00
C ARG A 33 -7.97 -0.97 2.89
N LEU A 34 -9.16 -1.58 2.90
CA LEU A 34 -10.34 -1.20 2.13
C LEU A 34 -11.34 -0.54 3.10
N ARG A 35 -11.53 0.78 2.98
CA ARG A 35 -12.43 1.54 3.87
C ARG A 35 -13.58 2.15 3.09
N ARG A 36 -14.82 1.79 3.43
CA ARG A 36 -16.01 2.48 2.94
C ARG A 36 -16.25 3.74 3.77
N ARG A 37 -16.28 4.89 3.12
CA ARG A 37 -16.54 6.18 3.76
C ARG A 37 -17.25 7.10 2.76
N ASP A 38 -18.30 7.77 3.21
CA ASP A 38 -18.98 8.83 2.44
C ASP A 38 -19.39 8.40 1.02
N GLY A 39 -19.87 7.15 0.87
CA GLY A 39 -20.27 6.59 -0.42
C GLY A 39 -19.12 6.10 -1.31
N ALA A 40 -17.86 6.28 -0.91
CA ALA A 40 -16.68 5.84 -1.64
C ALA A 40 -15.98 4.66 -0.95
N LEU A 41 -15.25 3.87 -1.76
CA LEU A 41 -14.32 2.86 -1.26
C LEU A 41 -12.89 3.39 -1.40
N HIS A 42 -12.22 3.58 -0.27
CA HIS A 42 -10.82 3.98 -0.22
C HIS A 42 -9.92 2.74 -0.16
N VAL A 43 -8.93 2.69 -1.05
CA VAL A 43 -7.90 1.64 -1.12
C VAL A 43 -6.57 2.29 -0.78
N ASN A 44 -5.96 1.93 0.36
CA ASN A 44 -4.72 2.58 0.80
C ASN A 44 -3.86 1.67 1.71
N GLY A 45 -2.65 2.09 2.06
CA GLY A 45 -1.76 1.40 2.99
C GLY A 45 -0.90 0.29 2.38
N LEU A 46 -0.67 0.32 1.06
CA LEU A 46 0.00 -0.78 0.35
C LEU A 46 1.52 -0.85 0.60
N TYR A 47 2.10 0.16 1.26
CA TYR A 47 3.52 0.26 1.64
C TYR A 47 4.48 -0.26 0.54
N ARG A 48 5.40 -1.16 0.88
CA ARG A 48 6.42 -1.74 -0.03
C ARG A 48 5.91 -2.93 -0.85
N HIS A 49 4.62 -3.23 -0.78
CA HIS A 49 4.03 -4.42 -1.41
C HIS A 49 3.04 -4.07 -2.51
N GLY A 50 2.76 -2.78 -2.73
CA GLY A 50 1.69 -2.33 -3.62
C GLY A 50 1.79 -2.82 -5.05
N PHE A 51 3.00 -2.87 -5.63
CA PHE A 51 3.18 -3.38 -6.98
C PHE A 51 2.81 -4.87 -7.09
N LEU A 52 3.27 -5.68 -6.14
CA LEU A 52 3.04 -7.11 -6.13
C LEU A 52 1.55 -7.45 -5.91
N ILE A 53 0.89 -6.76 -4.98
CA ILE A 53 -0.47 -7.11 -4.55
C ILE A 53 -1.57 -6.37 -5.31
N ALA A 54 -1.24 -5.35 -6.12
CA ALA A 54 -2.21 -4.51 -6.80
C ALA A 54 -3.30 -5.30 -7.57
N PRO A 55 -2.98 -6.32 -8.39
CA PRO A 55 -4.01 -7.05 -9.12
C PRO A 55 -4.98 -7.81 -8.20
N ALA A 56 -4.48 -8.39 -7.11
CA ALA A 56 -5.30 -9.12 -6.15
C ALA A 56 -6.19 -8.17 -5.36
N LEU A 57 -5.65 -7.01 -4.94
CA LEU A 57 -6.39 -6.00 -4.19
C LEU A 57 -7.47 -5.32 -5.06
N ALA A 58 -7.18 -5.08 -6.34
CA ALA A 58 -8.14 -4.54 -7.30
C ALA A 58 -9.36 -5.47 -7.47
N ARG A 59 -9.13 -6.79 -7.59
CA ARG A 59 -10.22 -7.78 -7.65
C ARG A 59 -11.08 -7.77 -6.39
N ARG A 60 -10.46 -7.68 -5.21
CA ARG A 60 -11.21 -7.60 -3.94
C ARG A 60 -11.99 -6.30 -3.83
N ALA A 61 -11.42 -5.17 -4.23
CA ALA A 61 -12.12 -3.89 -4.27
C ALA A 61 -13.34 -3.93 -5.20
N ALA A 62 -13.21 -4.53 -6.39
CA ALA A 62 -14.33 -4.74 -7.30
C ALA A 62 -15.41 -5.63 -6.69
N ALA A 63 -15.04 -6.75 -6.07
CA ALA A 63 -15.99 -7.64 -5.41
C ALA A 63 -16.71 -6.95 -4.23
N VAL A 64 -16.02 -6.07 -3.48
CA VAL A 64 -16.64 -5.23 -2.46
C VAL A 64 -17.68 -4.30 -3.10
N LEU A 65 -17.34 -3.62 -4.21
CA LEU A 65 -18.19 -2.61 -4.86
C LEU A 65 -19.41 -3.20 -5.58
N LEU A 66 -19.20 -4.28 -6.33
CA LEU A 66 -20.19 -4.83 -7.25
C LEU A 66 -21.03 -5.95 -6.62
N GLU A 67 -20.44 -6.72 -5.71
CA GLU A 67 -21.06 -7.92 -5.13
C GLU A 67 -21.36 -7.76 -3.63
N GLY A 68 -20.93 -6.64 -3.01
CA GLY A 68 -21.13 -6.41 -1.58
C GLY A 68 -20.31 -7.32 -0.67
N ARG A 69 -19.23 -7.94 -1.16
CA ARG A 69 -18.39 -8.85 -0.35
C ARG A 69 -17.68 -8.12 0.78
N HIS A 70 -17.42 -8.85 1.87
CA HIS A 70 -16.68 -8.37 3.04
C HIS A 70 -15.40 -9.21 3.25
N PHE A 71 -14.27 -8.53 3.48
CA PHE A 71 -12.97 -9.14 3.71
C PHE A 71 -12.40 -8.65 5.05
N PRO A 72 -12.60 -9.37 6.18
CA PRO A 72 -12.23 -8.90 7.51
C PRO A 72 -10.73 -8.61 7.65
N GLU A 73 -9.88 -9.28 6.87
CA GLU A 73 -8.43 -9.06 6.88
C GLU A 73 -8.00 -7.75 6.19
N LEU A 74 -8.90 -7.09 5.46
CA LEU A 74 -8.66 -5.82 4.77
C LEU A 74 -9.58 -4.70 5.25
N MET A 75 -10.65 -5.02 5.97
CA MET A 75 -11.70 -4.08 6.36
C MET A 75 -11.72 -3.95 7.88
N ASP A 76 -11.83 -2.72 8.36
CA ASP A 76 -11.94 -2.46 9.81
C ASP A 76 -13.27 -3.05 10.33
N GLU A 77 -13.24 -3.81 11.44
CA GLU A 77 -14.44 -4.37 12.08
C GLU A 77 -15.50 -3.30 12.40
N ASP A 78 -15.06 -2.10 12.78
CA ASP A 78 -15.92 -0.97 13.13
C ASP A 78 -15.64 0.27 12.27
N SER A 79 -16.35 0.36 11.13
CA SER A 79 -16.31 1.54 10.26
C SER A 79 -17.02 2.77 10.85
N ARG A 80 -17.77 2.62 11.96
CA ARG A 80 -18.55 3.70 12.60
C ARG A 80 -17.89 4.37 13.82
N GLN A 81 -16.88 3.77 14.45
CA GLN A 81 -16.40 4.24 15.76
C GLN A 81 -15.33 5.35 15.73
N ARG A 82 -14.70 5.67 14.59
CA ARG A 82 -13.70 6.75 14.52
C ARG A 82 -14.28 8.16 14.33
N ARG A 83 -15.57 8.37 14.60
CA ARG A 83 -16.22 9.69 14.55
C ARG A 83 -16.06 10.49 15.86
N LEU A 84 -15.40 9.92 16.88
CA LEU A 84 -15.34 10.49 18.23
C LEU A 84 -13.91 10.70 18.78
N ALA A 85 -12.92 10.90 17.90
CA ALA A 85 -11.58 11.34 18.32
C ALA A 85 -11.18 12.61 17.57
#